data_AF-A0A101DCQ0-F1
#
_entry.id   AF-A0A101DCQ0-F1
#
_cell.length_a   1.000
_cell.length_b   1.000
_cell.length_c   1.000
_cell.angle_alpha   90.00
_cell.angle_beta   90.00
_cell.angle_gamma   90.00
#
_symmetry.space_group_name_H-M   'P 1'
#
loop_
_entity.id
_entity.type
_entity.pdbx_description
1 polymer ?
#
loop_
_entity_poly.entity_id
_entity_poly.type
_entity_poly.pdbx_seq_one_letter_code
_entity_poly.pdbx_strand_id
1 'polypeptide(L)'
;MLARRVLKNVIYNSSSVLIGNLAGLVISIYVARVLKPELFGIYSLAISVAFLLMTFTDLGINATLVRYVAHANIKGDDELVRGYIRSLTKLKALLVLAVASMLFLGSDFIAEQFFSKPELSLPLRIMALYITFFSMAGFINGIFNAFNDFKANFVRALVYEISRATLIFLLLYLGLSVAGALLGYVGASLLSLIALLAMLFRKLRNFLFGKAKRVDWRRIVRFTGYLTVGSITWTVFAYVDSVMIGAMLPSEDVGFYRAAYNIVGAVSGIVALPGVLFPVFVQLESEDLRSAFSRVFRYASIIAFPCTFGLMVIAEPLVKFVYGADYLQAAGVMVVLSILILRSALGFWGALFNAKEMPEYPVYATFFGMILNVVLNYVFILRMGIVGAAIATVMSNAFVWFTLAFLSVKHFGVVVRASYILKPLTSAAVMTALLWYAGFGSLADAILKVLVGAGIYFLLLYVLRGFGREDVEYLRSVLAWK
;
A
#
# COMPACT_ATOMS: atom_id res chain seq x y z
N MET A 1 26.14 11.36 17.20
CA MET A 1 25.30 12.34 16.43
C MET A 1 24.55 11.70 15.26
N LEU A 2 25.18 10.84 14.44
CA LEU A 2 24.54 10.18 13.29
C LEU A 2 23.34 9.30 13.68
N ALA A 3 23.49 8.42 14.68
CA ALA A 3 22.41 7.54 15.15
C ALA A 3 21.15 8.30 15.61
N ARG A 4 21.31 9.41 16.33
CA ARG A 4 20.19 10.28 16.77
C ARG A 4 19.47 10.93 15.58
N ARG A 5 20.21 11.31 14.53
CA ARG A 5 19.64 11.87 13.29
C ARG A 5 18.87 10.83 12.50
N VAL A 6 19.42 9.61 12.39
CA VAL A 6 18.76 8.47 11.74
C VAL A 6 17.46 8.11 12.46
N LEU A 7 17.49 7.94 13.79
CA LEU A 7 16.30 7.62 14.58
C LEU A 7 15.20 8.67 14.41
N LYS A 8 15.56 9.97 14.43
CA LYS A 8 14.61 11.06 14.22
C LYS A 8 13.97 11.01 12.83
N ASN A 9 14.74 10.68 11.80
CA ASN A 9 14.22 10.54 10.43
C ASN A 9 13.29 9.33 10.27
N VAL A 10 13.63 8.21 10.92
CA VAL A 10 12.77 7.02 10.97
C VAL A 10 11.45 7.37 11.65
N ILE A 11 11.48 8.02 12.82
CA ILE A 11 10.26 8.44 13.54
C ILE A 11 9.39 9.34 12.66
N TYR A 12 9.96 10.35 11.99
CA TYR A 12 9.17 11.21 11.11
C TYR A 12 8.52 10.45 9.96
N ASN A 13 9.25 9.54 9.32
CA ASN A 13 8.72 8.76 8.21
C ASN A 13 7.63 7.79 8.68
N SER A 14 7.89 7.02 9.74
CA SER A 14 6.92 6.09 10.31
C SER A 14 5.65 6.81 10.77
N SER A 15 5.78 7.95 11.45
CA SER A 15 4.62 8.77 11.84
C SER A 15 3.84 9.28 10.62
N SER A 16 4.51 9.74 9.55
CA SER A 16 3.84 10.14 8.30
C SER A 16 3.02 9.01 7.70
N VAL A 17 3.58 7.80 7.63
CA VAL A 17 2.90 6.62 7.07
C VAL A 17 1.71 6.22 7.93
N LEU A 18 1.88 6.18 9.25
CA LEU A 18 0.81 5.84 10.19
C LEU A 18 -0.36 6.83 10.12
N ILE A 19 -0.07 8.13 10.10
CA ILE A 19 -1.09 9.18 9.96
C ILE A 19 -1.83 9.02 8.63
N GLY A 20 -1.11 8.81 7.52
CA GLY A 20 -1.72 8.62 6.20
C GLY A 20 -2.64 7.40 6.12
N ASN A 21 -2.22 6.27 6.68
CA ASN A 21 -3.02 5.04 6.68
C ASN A 21 -4.29 5.17 7.52
N LEU A 22 -4.17 5.74 8.74
CA LEU A 22 -5.32 5.92 9.63
C LEU A 22 -6.31 6.95 9.06
N ALA A 23 -5.81 8.09 8.59
CA ALA A 23 -6.64 9.11 7.97
C ALA A 23 -7.30 8.60 6.68
N GLY A 24 -6.57 7.85 5.85
CA GLY A 24 -7.09 7.24 4.63
C GLY A 24 -8.23 6.25 4.89
N LEU A 25 -8.09 5.41 5.91
CA LEU A 25 -9.15 4.48 6.31
C LEU A 25 -10.41 5.23 6.79
N VAL A 26 -10.26 6.19 7.70
CA VAL A 26 -11.39 6.97 8.24
C VAL A 26 -12.10 7.75 7.14
N ILE A 27 -11.33 8.45 6.29
CA ILE A 27 -11.88 9.21 5.16
C ILE A 27 -12.59 8.27 4.19
N SER A 28 -12.01 7.12 3.87
CA SER A 28 -12.65 6.17 2.96
C SER A 28 -13.96 5.61 3.52
N ILE A 29 -14.03 5.32 4.82
CA ILE A 29 -15.27 4.86 5.48
C ILE A 29 -16.33 5.96 5.42
N TYR A 30 -15.95 7.19 5.75
CA TYR A 30 -16.85 8.34 5.71
C TYR A 30 -17.40 8.58 4.29
N VAL A 31 -16.51 8.66 3.29
CA VAL A 31 -16.90 8.89 1.89
C VAL A 31 -17.80 7.77 1.38
N ALA A 32 -17.48 6.50 1.69
CA ALA A 32 -18.31 5.36 1.29
C ALA A 32 -19.74 5.43 1.88
N ARG A 33 -19.89 5.84 3.14
CA ARG A 33 -21.21 6.00 3.78
C ARG A 33 -22.02 7.13 3.17
N VAL A 34 -21.38 8.27 2.90
CA VAL A 34 -22.07 9.45 2.35
C VAL A 34 -22.47 9.22 0.91
N LEU A 35 -21.57 8.64 0.11
CA LEU A 35 -21.77 8.48 -1.34
C LEU A 35 -22.60 7.24 -1.71
N LYS A 36 -22.69 6.24 -0.82
CA LYS A 36 -23.27 4.91 -1.13
C LYS A 36 -22.47 4.16 -2.23
N PRO A 37 -22.74 2.87 -2.48
CA PRO A 37 -21.86 2.01 -3.29
C PRO A 37 -21.59 2.52 -4.71
N GLU A 38 -22.61 2.99 -5.42
CA GLU A 38 -22.52 3.43 -6.82
C GLU A 38 -21.56 4.61 -6.99
N LEU A 39 -21.81 5.72 -6.29
CA LEU A 39 -20.97 6.92 -6.36
C LEU A 39 -19.61 6.71 -5.70
N PHE A 40 -19.53 5.89 -4.64
CA PHE A 40 -18.25 5.47 -4.07
C PHE A 40 -17.42 4.64 -5.07
N GLY A 41 -18.09 3.88 -5.92
CA GLY A 41 -17.51 3.16 -7.05
C GLY A 41 -16.88 4.10 -8.08
N ILE A 42 -17.61 5.12 -8.54
CA ILE A 42 -17.08 6.15 -9.46
C ILE A 42 -15.89 6.90 -8.82
N TYR A 43 -16.03 7.31 -7.56
CA TYR A 43 -14.96 7.93 -6.79
C TYR A 43 -13.70 7.05 -6.73
N SER A 44 -13.86 5.76 -6.41
CA SER A 44 -12.76 4.82 -6.26
C SER A 44 -12.12 4.45 -7.60
N LEU A 45 -12.92 4.40 -8.67
CA LEU A 45 -12.44 4.16 -10.03
C LEU A 45 -11.59 5.34 -10.51
N ALA A 46 -12.05 6.58 -10.31
CA ALA A 46 -11.30 7.78 -10.66
C ALA A 46 -9.94 7.83 -9.94
N ILE A 47 -9.91 7.49 -8.65
CA ILE A 47 -8.66 7.39 -7.88
C ILE A 47 -7.75 6.29 -8.42
N SER A 48 -8.30 5.12 -8.76
CA SER A 48 -7.53 3.98 -9.27
C SER A 48 -6.85 4.32 -10.61
N VAL A 49 -7.60 4.93 -11.54
CA VAL A 49 -7.08 5.40 -12.83
C VAL A 49 -6.00 6.47 -12.61
N ALA A 50 -6.24 7.42 -11.72
CA ALA A 50 -5.28 8.48 -11.43
C ALA A 50 -3.97 7.94 -10.86
N PHE A 51 -4.03 6.98 -9.93
CA PHE A 51 -2.82 6.38 -9.35
C PHE A 51 -2.05 5.51 -10.34
N LEU A 52 -2.72 4.77 -11.23
CA LEU A 52 -2.05 4.07 -12.34
C LEU A 52 -1.29 5.05 -13.24
N LEU A 53 -1.93 6.16 -13.63
CA LEU A 53 -1.30 7.16 -14.48
C LEU A 53 -0.20 7.93 -13.76
N MET A 54 -0.34 8.15 -12.45
CA MET A 54 0.63 8.89 -11.65
C MET A 54 2.02 8.23 -11.65
N THR A 55 2.13 6.91 -11.83
CA THR A 55 3.43 6.24 -11.95
C THR A 55 4.23 6.71 -13.16
N PHE A 56 3.56 7.09 -14.25
CA PHE A 56 4.23 7.68 -15.42
C PHE A 56 4.74 9.10 -15.17
N THR A 57 4.28 9.77 -14.09
CA THR A 57 4.87 11.04 -13.66
C THR A 57 6.15 10.84 -12.84
N ASP A 58 6.37 9.65 -12.27
CA ASP A 58 7.50 9.32 -11.42
C ASP A 58 8.18 8.04 -11.89
N LEU A 59 8.76 8.12 -13.08
CA LEU A 59 9.57 7.07 -13.71
C LEU A 59 10.91 6.90 -12.96
N GLY A 60 10.93 6.77 -11.63
CA GLY A 60 12.17 6.69 -10.83
C GLY A 60 12.89 8.04 -10.62
N ILE A 61 12.28 9.16 -11.01
CA ILE A 61 12.86 10.51 -10.87
C ILE A 61 13.16 10.83 -9.42
N ASN A 62 12.25 10.54 -8.50
CA ASN A 62 12.44 10.81 -7.08
C ASN A 62 13.64 10.06 -6.49
N ALA A 63 13.84 8.80 -6.84
CA ALA A 63 14.98 8.02 -6.38
C ALA A 63 16.30 8.49 -7.00
N THR A 64 16.29 8.83 -8.29
CA THR A 64 17.41 9.47 -9.00
C THR A 64 17.80 10.78 -8.32
N LEU A 65 16.82 11.64 -8.02
CA LEU A 65 17.02 12.91 -7.33
C LEU A 65 17.71 12.69 -5.98
N VAL A 66 17.17 11.82 -5.13
CA VAL A 66 17.74 11.53 -3.81
C VAL A 66 19.18 11.04 -3.93
N ARG A 67 19.45 10.10 -4.85
CA ARG A 67 20.80 9.54 -5.02
C ARG A 67 21.83 10.56 -5.49
N TYR A 68 21.55 11.26 -6.60
CA TYR A 68 22.54 12.11 -7.25
C TYR A 68 22.71 13.46 -6.55
N VAL A 69 21.64 14.03 -6.00
CA VAL A 69 21.74 15.26 -5.20
C VAL A 69 22.46 14.98 -3.89
N ALA A 70 22.16 13.89 -3.18
CA ALA A 70 22.87 13.55 -1.96
C ALA A 70 24.37 13.34 -2.23
N HIS A 71 24.72 12.64 -3.30
CA HIS A 71 26.12 12.41 -3.69
C HIS A 71 26.87 13.71 -4.03
N ALA A 72 26.24 14.60 -4.80
CA ALA A 72 26.84 15.90 -5.13
C ALA A 72 26.97 16.80 -3.88
N ASN A 73 25.98 16.77 -2.98
CA ASN A 73 25.99 17.52 -1.74
C ASN A 73 27.08 17.03 -0.77
N ILE A 74 27.31 15.71 -0.65
CA ILE A 74 28.40 15.16 0.17
C ILE A 74 29.76 15.60 -0.36
N LYS A 75 29.90 15.77 -1.68
CA LYS A 75 31.12 16.28 -2.32
C LYS A 75 31.29 17.80 -2.25
N GLY A 76 30.30 18.54 -1.72
CA GLY A 76 30.30 20.00 -1.69
C GLY A 76 30.19 20.65 -3.08
N ASP A 77 29.69 19.94 -4.09
CA ASP A 77 29.55 20.48 -5.45
C ASP A 77 28.16 21.09 -5.66
N ASP A 78 27.97 22.30 -5.12
CA ASP A 78 26.70 23.01 -5.17
C ASP A 78 26.21 23.30 -6.60
N GLU A 79 27.13 23.52 -7.55
CA GLU A 79 26.76 23.72 -8.96
C GLU A 79 26.21 22.44 -9.59
N LEU A 80 26.73 21.28 -9.21
CA LEU A 80 26.24 19.99 -9.65
C LEU A 80 24.91 19.64 -8.97
N VAL A 81 24.74 19.97 -7.68
CA VAL A 81 23.43 19.88 -7.00
C VAL A 81 22.37 20.68 -7.74
N ARG A 82 22.67 21.94 -8.08
CA ARG A 82 21.78 22.81 -8.89
C ARG A 82 21.51 22.22 -10.27
N GLY A 83 22.54 21.63 -10.90
CA GLY A 83 22.42 20.92 -12.17
C GLY A 83 21.40 19.79 -12.12
N TYR A 84 21.48 18.92 -11.10
CA TYR A 84 20.54 17.81 -10.91
C TYR A 84 19.14 18.31 -10.59
N ILE A 85 18.97 19.21 -9.63
CA ILE A 85 17.64 19.75 -9.25
C ILE A 85 16.97 20.35 -10.48
N ARG A 86 17.63 21.25 -11.22
CA ARG A 86 17.02 21.90 -12.40
C ARG A 86 16.67 20.92 -13.51
N SER A 87 17.57 19.99 -13.83
CA SER A 87 17.36 19.03 -14.92
C SER A 87 16.22 18.08 -14.59
N LEU A 88 16.15 17.59 -13.35
CA LEU A 88 15.09 16.71 -12.89
C LEU A 88 13.77 17.43 -12.68
N THR A 89 13.76 18.70 -12.24
CA THR A 89 12.54 19.51 -12.18
C THR A 89 11.93 19.70 -13.56
N LYS A 90 12.75 20.00 -14.57
CA LYS A 90 12.26 20.14 -15.96
C LYS A 90 11.65 18.85 -16.49
N LEU A 91 12.34 17.73 -16.29
CA LEU A 91 11.83 16.42 -16.69
C LEU A 91 10.54 16.07 -15.94
N LYS A 92 10.51 16.30 -14.63
CA LYS A 92 9.32 16.06 -13.78
C LYS A 92 8.14 16.90 -14.25
N ALA A 93 8.34 18.20 -14.48
CA ALA A 93 7.28 19.10 -14.94
C ALA A 93 6.74 18.67 -16.31
N LEU A 94 7.61 18.24 -17.24
CA LEU A 94 7.21 17.75 -18.55
C LEU A 94 6.37 16.46 -18.44
N LEU A 95 6.79 15.48 -17.64
CA LEU A 95 6.02 14.25 -17.45
C LEU A 95 4.69 14.49 -16.73
N VAL A 96 4.69 15.32 -15.69
CA VAL A 96 3.47 15.68 -14.97
C VAL A 96 2.49 16.39 -15.90
N LEU A 97 2.95 17.36 -16.69
CA LEU A 97 2.12 18.06 -17.66
C LEU A 97 1.58 17.09 -18.72
N ALA A 98 2.44 16.23 -19.29
CA ALA A 98 2.01 15.26 -20.30
C ALA A 98 0.92 14.31 -19.77
N VAL A 99 1.13 13.72 -18.59
CA VAL A 99 0.18 12.78 -17.98
C VAL A 99 -1.12 13.47 -17.55
N ALA A 100 -1.02 14.65 -16.93
CA ALA A 100 -2.20 15.41 -16.51
C ALA A 100 -3.01 15.90 -17.71
N SER A 101 -2.37 16.43 -18.75
CA SER A 101 -3.04 16.82 -20.00
C SER A 101 -3.66 15.63 -20.71
N MET A 102 -2.97 14.48 -20.76
CA MET A 102 -3.52 13.24 -21.33
C MET A 102 -4.79 12.82 -20.60
N LEU A 103 -4.79 12.81 -19.26
CA LEU A 103 -5.97 12.44 -18.48
C LEU A 103 -7.09 13.47 -18.60
N PHE A 104 -6.77 14.77 -18.60
CA PHE A 104 -7.76 15.84 -18.67
C PHE A 104 -8.45 15.90 -20.05
N LEU A 105 -7.68 15.86 -21.13
CA LEU A 105 -8.21 15.91 -22.50
C LEU A 105 -8.83 14.57 -22.92
N GLY A 106 -8.31 13.46 -22.40
CA GLY A 106 -8.83 12.11 -22.67
C GLY A 106 -9.98 11.70 -21.75
N SER A 107 -10.45 12.54 -20.84
CA SER A 107 -11.40 12.14 -19.79
C SER A 107 -12.73 11.61 -20.35
N ASP A 108 -13.27 12.28 -21.37
CA ASP A 108 -14.54 11.89 -22.00
C ASP A 108 -14.39 10.56 -22.75
N PHE A 109 -13.30 10.41 -23.51
CA PHE A 109 -12.98 9.17 -24.22
C PHE A 109 -12.83 8.00 -23.24
N ILE A 110 -12.07 8.18 -22.15
CA ILE A 110 -11.88 7.16 -21.13
C ILE A 110 -13.21 6.82 -20.45
N ALA A 111 -13.99 7.83 -20.06
CA ALA A 111 -15.27 7.63 -19.37
C ALA A 111 -16.30 6.90 -20.25
N GLU A 112 -16.49 7.34 -21.50
CA GLU A 112 -17.54 6.82 -22.38
C GLU A 112 -17.12 5.54 -23.12
N GLN A 113 -15.93 5.54 -23.72
CA GLN A 113 -15.51 4.47 -24.62
C GLN A 113 -14.84 3.32 -23.89
N PHE A 114 -14.10 3.59 -22.81
CA PHE A 114 -13.40 2.54 -22.06
C PHE A 114 -14.22 2.00 -20.89
N PHE A 115 -14.91 2.87 -20.15
CA PHE A 115 -15.66 2.48 -18.96
C PHE A 115 -17.19 2.43 -19.15
N SER A 116 -17.71 3.00 -20.24
CA SER A 116 -19.15 3.18 -20.50
C SER A 116 -19.89 3.84 -19.32
N LYS A 117 -19.24 4.83 -18.69
CA LYS A 117 -19.71 5.57 -17.50
C LYS A 117 -19.46 7.08 -17.70
N PRO A 118 -20.36 7.82 -18.37
CA PRO A 118 -20.17 9.24 -18.66
C PRO A 118 -19.94 10.10 -17.42
N GLU A 119 -20.58 9.76 -16.29
CA GLU A 119 -20.40 10.39 -14.98
C GLU A 119 -18.96 10.33 -14.43
N LEU A 120 -18.09 9.49 -14.98
CA LEU A 120 -16.68 9.39 -14.63
C LEU A 120 -15.82 10.52 -15.24
N SER A 121 -16.28 11.21 -16.29
CA SER A 121 -15.46 12.21 -16.98
C SER A 121 -15.03 13.36 -16.07
N LEU A 122 -15.97 14.01 -15.38
CA LEU A 122 -15.66 15.10 -14.45
C LEU A 122 -14.73 14.64 -13.31
N PRO A 123 -14.97 13.50 -12.62
CA PRO A 123 -14.02 12.89 -11.70
C PRO A 123 -12.59 12.75 -12.26
N LEU A 124 -12.42 12.26 -13.49
CA LEU A 124 -11.09 12.11 -14.11
C LEU A 124 -10.41 13.47 -14.36
N ARG A 125 -11.16 14.49 -14.82
CA ARG A 125 -10.64 15.86 -14.99
C ARG A 125 -10.16 16.45 -13.66
N ILE A 126 -10.92 16.27 -12.59
CA ILE A 126 -10.51 16.70 -11.24
C ILE A 126 -9.24 15.96 -10.82
N MET A 127 -9.15 14.66 -11.08
CA MET A 127 -7.98 13.87 -10.73
C MET A 127 -6.73 14.22 -11.55
N ALA A 128 -6.85 14.78 -12.76
CA ALA A 128 -5.70 15.33 -13.49
C ALA A 128 -5.03 16.50 -12.74
N LEU A 129 -5.82 17.35 -12.08
CA LEU A 129 -5.31 18.41 -11.22
C LEU A 129 -4.63 17.84 -9.97
N TYR A 130 -5.21 16.80 -9.37
CA TYR A 130 -4.62 16.10 -8.24
C TYR A 130 -3.24 15.52 -8.59
N ILE A 131 -3.11 14.82 -9.73
CA ILE A 131 -1.82 14.30 -10.22
C ILE A 131 -0.79 15.42 -10.31
N THR A 132 -1.19 16.58 -10.82
CA THR A 132 -0.32 17.75 -10.99
C THR A 132 0.28 18.20 -9.65
N PHE A 133 -0.56 18.51 -8.67
CA PHE A 133 -0.09 19.03 -7.39
C PHE A 133 0.56 17.97 -6.52
N PHE A 134 -0.03 16.76 -6.44
CA PHE A 134 0.48 15.70 -5.60
C PHE A 134 1.85 15.18 -6.08
N SER A 135 2.02 15.00 -7.39
CA SER A 135 3.28 14.53 -7.97
C SER A 135 4.39 15.58 -7.82
N MET A 136 4.07 16.86 -8.01
CA MET A 136 5.02 17.95 -7.78
C MET A 136 5.38 18.08 -6.29
N ALA A 137 4.42 17.97 -5.38
CA ALA A 137 4.68 17.96 -3.93
C ALA A 137 5.61 16.80 -3.55
N GLY A 138 5.39 15.61 -4.13
CA GLY A 138 6.28 14.46 -3.97
C GLY A 138 7.71 14.72 -4.42
N PHE A 139 7.88 15.41 -5.56
CA PHE A 139 9.18 15.79 -6.07
C PHE A 139 9.92 16.79 -5.16
N ILE A 140 9.24 17.86 -4.72
CA ILE A 140 9.83 18.83 -3.78
C ILE A 140 10.21 18.15 -2.46
N ASN A 141 9.36 17.25 -1.97
CA ASN A 141 9.67 16.42 -0.80
C ASN A 141 10.91 15.53 -1.03
N GLY A 142 11.09 14.99 -2.24
CA GLY A 142 12.29 14.27 -2.66
C GLY A 142 13.57 15.09 -2.58
N ILE A 143 13.50 16.40 -2.87
CA ILE A 143 14.64 17.32 -2.68
C ILE A 143 15.06 17.33 -1.21
N PHE A 144 14.11 17.51 -0.28
CA PHE A 144 14.42 17.48 1.15
C PHE A 144 15.00 16.14 1.63
N ASN A 145 14.49 15.02 1.11
CA ASN A 145 15.05 13.70 1.38
C ASN A 145 16.51 13.60 0.93
N ALA A 146 16.88 14.19 -0.20
CA ALA A 146 18.26 14.23 -0.67
C ALA A 146 19.22 14.98 0.29
N PHE A 147 18.70 15.94 1.06
CA PHE A 147 19.41 16.66 2.10
C PHE A 147 19.25 16.05 3.51
N ASN A 148 18.65 14.85 3.62
CA ASN A 148 18.32 14.19 4.88
C ASN A 148 17.43 15.02 5.83
N ASP A 149 16.54 15.87 5.29
CA ASP A 149 15.55 16.64 6.04
C ASP A 149 14.16 15.99 5.97
N PHE A 150 14.01 14.87 6.68
CA PHE A 150 12.76 14.11 6.72
C PHE A 150 11.64 14.82 7.49
N LYS A 151 11.91 15.98 8.13
CA LYS A 151 10.86 16.82 8.71
C LYS A 151 9.89 17.30 7.63
N ALA A 152 10.35 17.48 6.39
CA ALA A 152 9.49 17.83 5.27
C ALA A 152 8.43 16.74 5.00
N ASN A 153 8.76 15.46 5.16
CA ASN A 153 7.82 14.34 4.99
C ASN A 153 6.70 14.42 6.03
N PHE A 154 7.06 14.75 7.27
CA PHE A 154 6.10 14.91 8.36
C PHE A 154 5.17 16.11 8.14
N VAL A 155 5.73 17.28 7.78
CA VAL A 155 4.93 18.48 7.48
C VAL A 155 4.02 18.24 6.28
N ARG A 156 4.53 17.64 5.20
CA ARG A 156 3.76 17.29 4.01
C ARG A 156 2.57 16.40 4.37
N ALA A 157 2.81 15.33 5.13
CA ALA A 157 1.80 14.38 5.55
C ALA A 157 0.74 15.05 6.43
N LEU A 158 1.14 15.81 7.44
CA LEU A 158 0.20 16.53 8.31
C LEU A 158 -0.68 17.51 7.54
N VAL A 159 -0.08 18.39 6.73
CA VAL A 159 -0.83 19.38 5.94
C VAL A 159 -1.77 18.66 4.98
N TYR A 160 -1.28 17.65 4.27
CA TYR A 160 -2.10 16.91 3.31
C TYR A 160 -3.28 16.20 4.00
N GLU A 161 -3.04 15.44 5.07
CA GLU A 161 -4.06 14.61 5.70
C GLU A 161 -5.11 15.43 6.44
N ILE A 162 -4.70 16.48 7.16
CA ILE A 162 -5.64 17.40 7.84
C ILE A 162 -6.46 18.17 6.80
N SER A 163 -5.82 18.76 5.79
CA SER A 163 -6.55 19.46 4.74
C SER A 163 -7.47 18.54 3.96
N ARG A 164 -7.05 17.30 3.68
CA ARG A 164 -7.85 16.31 2.96
C ARG A 164 -9.10 15.95 3.77
N ALA A 165 -8.97 15.63 5.05
CA ALA A 165 -10.10 15.33 5.91
C ALA A 165 -11.09 16.52 5.98
N THR A 166 -10.57 17.72 6.26
CA THR A 166 -11.40 18.93 6.41
C THR A 166 -12.12 19.30 5.11
N LEU A 167 -11.41 19.31 3.97
CA LEU A 167 -11.99 19.71 2.70
C LEU A 167 -12.98 18.66 2.17
N ILE A 168 -12.71 17.36 2.32
CA ILE A 168 -13.66 16.31 1.93
C ILE A 168 -14.94 16.42 2.75
N PHE A 169 -14.82 16.56 4.07
CA PHE A 169 -15.98 16.72 4.95
C PHE A 169 -16.80 17.96 4.56
N LEU A 170 -16.14 19.12 4.40
CA LEU A 170 -16.80 20.37 4.03
C LEU A 170 -17.51 20.28 2.67
N LEU A 171 -16.82 19.80 1.64
CA LEU A 171 -17.36 19.79 0.28
C LEU A 171 -18.47 18.73 0.11
N LEU A 172 -18.40 17.61 0.84
CA LEU A 172 -19.50 16.65 0.89
C LEU A 172 -20.70 17.20 1.67
N TYR A 173 -20.47 17.92 2.78
CA TYR A 173 -21.53 18.60 3.51
C TYR A 173 -22.27 19.65 2.65
N LEU A 174 -21.54 20.34 1.77
CA LEU A 174 -22.11 21.27 0.79
C LEU A 174 -22.84 20.57 -0.38
N GLY A 175 -22.90 19.24 -0.42
CA GLY A 175 -23.65 18.48 -1.42
C GLY A 175 -22.93 18.28 -2.75
N LEU A 176 -21.62 18.56 -2.86
CA LEU A 176 -20.87 18.40 -4.11
C LEU A 176 -20.57 16.93 -4.49
N SER A 177 -21.04 15.96 -3.69
CA SER A 177 -20.95 14.53 -3.99
C SER A 177 -19.52 14.08 -4.37
N VAL A 178 -19.37 13.21 -5.38
CA VAL A 178 -18.08 12.68 -5.86
C VAL A 178 -17.08 13.81 -6.18
N ALA A 179 -17.53 14.86 -6.87
CA ALA A 179 -16.67 15.99 -7.23
C ALA A 179 -16.14 16.71 -5.99
N GLY A 180 -16.98 16.90 -4.96
CA GLY A 180 -16.58 17.48 -3.68
C GLY A 180 -15.50 16.66 -2.98
N ALA A 181 -15.67 15.33 -2.91
CA ALA A 181 -14.67 14.45 -2.32
C ALA A 181 -13.33 14.53 -3.07
N LEU A 182 -13.33 14.49 -4.41
CA LEU A 182 -12.11 14.55 -5.22
C LEU A 182 -11.45 15.94 -5.20
N LEU A 183 -12.23 17.02 -5.16
CA LEU A 183 -11.71 18.38 -4.95
C LEU A 183 -11.03 18.53 -3.58
N GLY A 184 -11.48 17.79 -2.57
CA GLY A 184 -10.78 17.69 -1.29
C GLY A 184 -9.36 17.13 -1.43
N TYR A 185 -9.15 16.13 -2.29
CA TYR A 185 -7.80 15.63 -2.63
C TYR A 185 -6.97 16.69 -3.34
N VAL A 186 -7.56 17.39 -4.32
CA VAL A 186 -6.89 18.45 -5.08
C VAL A 186 -6.45 19.58 -4.14
N GLY A 187 -7.38 20.13 -3.35
CA GLY A 187 -7.08 21.22 -2.42
C GLY A 187 -6.04 20.83 -1.37
N ALA A 188 -6.11 19.62 -0.82
CA ALA A 188 -5.10 19.12 0.11
C ALA A 188 -3.72 18.99 -0.54
N SER A 189 -3.67 18.46 -1.77
CA SER A 189 -2.41 18.33 -2.52
C SER A 189 -1.79 19.68 -2.87
N LEU A 190 -2.62 20.68 -3.20
CA LEU A 190 -2.19 22.05 -3.44
C LEU A 190 -1.64 22.71 -2.17
N LEU A 191 -2.34 22.61 -1.04
CA LEU A 191 -1.88 23.17 0.23
C LEU A 191 -0.56 22.53 0.70
N SER A 192 -0.44 21.21 0.51
CA SER A 192 0.80 20.47 0.80
C SER A 192 1.96 20.92 -0.10
N LEU A 193 1.70 21.14 -1.40
CA LEU A 193 2.68 21.70 -2.33
C LEU A 193 3.13 23.11 -1.91
N ILE A 194 2.18 24.00 -1.57
CA ILE A 194 2.47 25.36 -1.13
C ILE A 194 3.34 25.35 0.13
N ALA A 195 2.99 24.52 1.13
CA ALA A 195 3.78 24.39 2.35
C ALA A 195 5.22 23.93 2.07
N LEU A 196 5.40 22.95 1.18
CA LEU A 196 6.72 22.46 0.79
C LEU A 196 7.53 23.48 -0.02
N LEU A 197 6.90 24.22 -0.93
CA LEU A 197 7.54 25.30 -1.66
C LEU A 197 7.99 26.41 -0.70
N ALA A 198 7.15 26.80 0.26
CA ALA A 198 7.52 27.78 1.28
C ALA A 198 8.73 27.30 2.11
N MET A 199 8.75 26.03 2.50
CA MET A 199 9.93 25.44 3.17
C MET A 199 11.16 25.44 2.27
N LEU A 200 11.00 25.16 0.97
CA LEU A 200 12.10 25.05 0.01
C LEU A 200 12.75 26.41 -0.20
N PHE A 201 11.95 27.46 -0.41
CA PHE A 201 12.42 28.83 -0.53
C PHE A 201 13.05 29.37 0.75
N ARG A 202 12.64 28.88 1.94
CA ARG A 202 13.26 29.28 3.21
C ARG A 202 14.58 28.56 3.51
N LYS A 203 14.68 27.26 3.21
CA LYS A 203 15.82 26.43 3.63
C LYS A 203 16.85 26.14 2.55
N LEU A 204 16.43 26.04 1.29
CA LEU A 204 17.26 25.54 0.19
C LEU A 204 17.33 26.51 -1.00
N ARG A 205 17.04 27.80 -0.77
CA ARG A 205 17.07 28.85 -1.80
C ARG A 205 18.36 28.86 -2.63
N ASN A 206 19.50 28.66 -1.97
CA ASN A 206 20.83 28.69 -2.59
C ASN A 206 21.06 27.54 -3.62
N PHE A 207 20.24 26.50 -3.56
CA PHE A 207 20.26 25.36 -4.48
C PHE A 207 19.21 25.47 -5.60
N LEU A 208 18.43 26.56 -5.64
CA LEU A 208 17.48 26.84 -6.74
C LEU A 208 18.07 27.82 -7.76
N PHE A 209 18.80 28.83 -7.29
CA PHE A 209 19.35 29.94 -8.09
C PHE A 209 20.87 29.84 -8.26
N GLY A 210 21.43 30.47 -9.30
CA GLY A 210 22.88 30.46 -9.56
C GLY A 210 23.33 29.59 -10.75
N LYS A 211 24.65 29.46 -10.96
CA LYS A 211 25.23 28.64 -12.05
C LYS A 211 25.02 27.15 -11.79
N ALA A 212 24.74 26.38 -12.83
CA ALA A 212 24.48 24.95 -12.74
C ALA A 212 25.35 24.19 -13.74
N LYS A 213 26.01 23.12 -13.27
CA LYS A 213 26.77 22.22 -14.14
C LYS A 213 25.82 21.35 -14.97
N ARG A 214 26.27 20.97 -16.17
CA ARG A 214 25.57 19.96 -16.98
C ARG A 214 25.63 18.61 -16.27
N VAL A 215 24.52 17.88 -16.31
CA VAL A 215 24.41 16.55 -15.72
C VAL A 215 24.61 15.48 -16.78
N ASP A 216 25.11 14.32 -16.35
CA ASP A 216 25.24 13.15 -17.21
C ASP A 216 23.88 12.43 -17.35
N TRP A 217 23.20 12.70 -18.46
CA TRP A 217 21.91 12.10 -18.78
C TRP A 217 21.97 10.60 -19.00
N ARG A 218 23.08 10.06 -19.53
CA ARG A 218 23.21 8.61 -19.74
C ARG A 218 23.17 7.88 -18.41
N ARG A 219 23.84 8.44 -17.41
CA ARG A 219 23.85 7.91 -16.04
C ARG A 219 22.48 7.99 -15.38
N ILE A 220 21.77 9.12 -15.56
CA ILE A 220 20.40 9.31 -15.05
C ILE A 220 19.45 8.28 -15.66
N VAL A 221 19.38 8.18 -16.99
CA VAL A 221 18.44 7.30 -17.70
C VAL A 221 18.67 5.83 -17.35
N ARG A 222 19.93 5.37 -17.29
CA ARG A 222 20.24 3.97 -16.92
C ARG A 222 19.72 3.62 -15.52
N PHE A 223 19.92 4.49 -14.54
CA PHE A 223 19.43 4.24 -13.17
C PHE A 223 17.90 4.31 -13.08
N THR A 224 17.32 5.24 -13.82
CA THR A 224 15.88 5.53 -13.88
C THR A 224 15.10 4.38 -14.53
N GLY A 225 15.64 3.74 -15.57
CA GLY A 225 14.99 2.64 -16.29
C GLY A 225 14.66 1.42 -15.43
N TYR A 226 15.58 0.95 -14.58
CA TYR A 226 15.34 -0.21 -13.70
C TYR A 226 14.27 0.07 -12.64
N LEU A 227 14.31 1.27 -12.04
CA LEU A 227 13.34 1.68 -11.02
C LEU A 227 11.95 1.89 -11.61
N THR A 228 11.88 2.32 -12.87
CA THR A 228 10.61 2.50 -13.59
C THR A 228 9.86 1.18 -13.75
N VAL A 229 10.55 0.13 -14.20
CA VAL A 229 9.91 -1.19 -14.42
C VAL A 229 9.35 -1.73 -13.11
N GLY A 230 10.12 -1.65 -12.00
CA GLY A 230 9.65 -2.08 -10.69
C GLY A 230 8.42 -1.30 -10.22
N SER A 231 8.45 0.04 -10.32
CA SER A 231 7.35 0.90 -9.90
C SER A 231 6.08 0.67 -10.73
N ILE A 232 6.19 0.61 -12.07
CA ILE A 232 5.04 0.34 -12.96
C ILE A 232 4.44 -1.02 -12.62
N THR A 233 5.27 -2.05 -12.50
CA THR A 233 4.80 -3.40 -12.18
C THR A 233 4.00 -3.41 -10.89
N TRP A 234 4.52 -2.77 -9.84
CA TRP A 234 3.84 -2.70 -8.56
C TRP A 234 2.52 -1.90 -8.62
N THR A 235 2.51 -0.75 -9.31
CA THR A 235 1.30 0.07 -9.42
C THR A 235 0.22 -0.64 -10.21
N VAL A 236 0.56 -1.27 -11.33
CA VAL A 236 -0.40 -2.07 -12.10
C VAL A 236 -0.94 -3.19 -11.21
N PHE A 237 -0.08 -3.96 -10.56
CA PHE A 237 -0.49 -5.02 -9.64
C PHE A 237 -1.45 -4.54 -8.52
N ALA A 238 -1.30 -3.30 -8.05
CA ALA A 238 -2.11 -2.76 -6.95
C ALA A 238 -3.47 -2.17 -7.38
N TYR A 239 -3.61 -1.73 -8.63
CA TYR A 239 -4.77 -0.95 -9.07
C TYR A 239 -5.51 -1.54 -10.28
N VAL A 240 -4.92 -2.52 -10.96
CA VAL A 240 -5.52 -3.11 -12.17
C VAL A 240 -6.85 -3.78 -11.88
N ASP A 241 -7.02 -4.44 -10.72
CA ASP A 241 -8.27 -5.06 -10.31
C ASP A 241 -9.46 -4.08 -10.42
N SER A 242 -9.33 -2.89 -9.82
CA SER A 242 -10.42 -1.91 -9.82
C SER A 242 -10.66 -1.27 -11.17
N VAL A 243 -9.63 -1.15 -12.01
CA VAL A 243 -9.80 -0.69 -13.39
C VAL A 243 -10.50 -1.74 -14.23
N MET A 244 -10.15 -3.02 -14.08
CA MET A 244 -10.81 -4.10 -14.82
C MET A 244 -12.27 -4.29 -14.35
N ILE A 245 -12.53 -4.27 -13.04
CA ILE A 245 -13.91 -4.26 -12.52
C ILE A 245 -14.66 -3.05 -13.08
N GLY A 246 -14.08 -1.86 -13.02
CA GLY A 246 -14.72 -0.65 -13.53
C GLY A 246 -15.01 -0.68 -15.03
N ALA A 247 -14.20 -1.39 -15.82
CA ALA A 247 -14.40 -1.54 -17.27
C ALA A 247 -15.42 -2.63 -17.62
N MET A 248 -15.58 -3.64 -16.77
CA MET A 248 -16.35 -4.85 -17.09
C MET A 248 -17.68 -4.96 -16.34
N LEU A 249 -17.83 -4.22 -15.24
CA LEU A 249 -18.96 -4.30 -14.32
C LEU A 249 -19.55 -2.90 -14.00
N PRO A 250 -20.74 -2.84 -13.39
CA PRO A 250 -21.32 -1.59 -12.87
C PRO A 250 -20.40 -0.87 -11.88
N SER A 251 -20.65 0.42 -11.65
CA SER A 251 -19.83 1.24 -10.74
C SER A 251 -19.93 0.76 -9.29
N GLU A 252 -21.11 0.34 -8.83
CA GLU A 252 -21.31 -0.18 -7.46
C GLU A 252 -20.41 -1.37 -7.11
N ASP A 253 -20.09 -2.23 -8.08
CA ASP A 253 -19.18 -3.36 -7.92
C ASP A 253 -17.75 -2.92 -7.59
N VAL A 254 -17.29 -1.82 -8.17
CA VAL A 254 -16.02 -1.17 -7.78
C VAL A 254 -16.10 -0.70 -6.34
N GLY A 255 -17.25 -0.16 -5.92
CA GLY A 255 -17.52 0.28 -4.56
C GLY A 255 -17.46 -0.87 -3.56
N PHE A 256 -18.13 -1.99 -3.83
CA PHE A 256 -18.09 -3.20 -3.00
C PHE A 256 -16.68 -3.77 -2.88
N TYR A 257 -15.99 -3.90 -4.01
CA TYR A 257 -14.62 -4.42 -4.04
C TYR A 257 -13.67 -3.56 -3.20
N ARG A 258 -13.73 -2.23 -3.36
CA ARG A 258 -12.86 -1.30 -2.64
C ARG A 258 -13.19 -1.22 -1.15
N ALA A 259 -14.47 -1.29 -0.77
CA ALA A 259 -14.88 -1.37 0.63
C ALA A 259 -14.29 -2.61 1.33
N ALA A 260 -14.41 -3.79 0.69
CA ALA A 260 -13.80 -5.02 1.18
C ALA A 260 -12.26 -4.91 1.29
N TYR A 261 -11.62 -4.42 0.23
CA TYR A 261 -10.17 -4.27 0.16
C TYR A 261 -9.62 -3.33 1.25
N ASN A 262 -10.33 -2.25 1.58
CA ASN A 262 -9.91 -1.29 2.59
C ASN A 262 -9.90 -1.89 4.00
N ILE A 263 -10.92 -2.68 4.37
CA ILE A 263 -10.94 -3.37 5.67
C ILE A 263 -9.80 -4.38 5.74
N VAL A 264 -9.63 -5.21 4.71
CA VAL A 264 -8.55 -6.21 4.65
C VAL A 264 -7.18 -5.54 4.69
N GLY A 265 -7.00 -4.42 3.98
CA GLY A 265 -5.77 -3.64 3.98
C GLY A 265 -5.43 -3.05 5.35
N ALA A 266 -6.43 -2.56 6.09
CA ALA A 266 -6.24 -2.05 7.45
C ALA A 266 -5.75 -3.15 8.41
N VAL A 267 -6.38 -4.33 8.38
CA VAL A 267 -5.95 -5.48 9.21
C VAL A 267 -4.57 -5.97 8.75
N SER A 268 -4.34 -6.07 7.45
CA SER A 268 -3.05 -6.48 6.88
C SER A 268 -1.90 -5.56 7.32
N GLY A 269 -2.15 -4.25 7.38
CA GLY A 269 -1.15 -3.28 7.82
C GLY A 269 -0.75 -3.43 9.29
N ILE A 270 -1.67 -3.90 10.15
CA ILE A 270 -1.40 -4.15 11.57
C ILE A 270 -0.53 -5.41 11.75
N VAL A 271 -0.76 -6.43 10.92
CA VAL A 271 -0.05 -7.73 11.03
C VAL A 271 1.24 -7.76 10.19
N ALA A 272 1.51 -6.73 9.38
CA ALA A 272 2.67 -6.69 8.50
C ALA A 272 4.01 -6.61 9.28
N LEU A 273 4.89 -7.59 9.04
CA LEU A 273 6.23 -7.67 9.63
C LEU A 273 7.43 -7.23 8.73
N PRO A 274 7.36 -7.17 7.37
CA PRO A 274 8.54 -6.96 6.54
C PRO A 274 9.40 -5.75 6.90
N GLY A 275 8.79 -4.63 7.29
CA GLY A 275 9.50 -3.39 7.64
C GLY A 275 10.37 -3.50 8.91
N VAL A 276 9.98 -4.37 9.85
CA VAL A 276 10.72 -4.62 11.10
C VAL A 276 11.81 -5.67 10.90
N LEU A 277 11.58 -6.61 9.98
CA LEU A 277 12.48 -7.75 9.74
C LEU A 277 13.64 -7.43 8.81
N PHE A 278 13.47 -6.49 7.88
CA PHE A 278 14.51 -6.15 6.92
C PHE A 278 15.85 -5.77 7.59
N PRO A 279 15.91 -4.86 8.59
CA PRO A 279 17.17 -4.53 9.27
C PRO A 279 17.80 -5.73 9.99
N VAL A 280 16.98 -6.65 10.50
CA VAL A 280 17.45 -7.88 11.16
C VAL A 280 18.13 -8.79 10.14
N PHE A 281 17.52 -9.03 8.99
CA PHE A 281 18.09 -9.92 7.97
C PHE A 281 19.40 -9.40 7.34
N VAL A 282 19.60 -8.08 7.32
CA VAL A 282 20.86 -7.48 6.86
C VAL A 282 22.02 -7.86 7.79
N GLN A 283 21.78 -7.96 9.09
CA GLN A 283 22.83 -8.16 10.11
C GLN A 283 23.17 -9.63 10.37
N LEU A 284 22.32 -10.56 9.94
CA LEU A 284 22.48 -11.99 10.27
C LEU A 284 23.25 -12.76 9.20
N GLU A 285 24.14 -13.63 9.67
CA GLU A 285 24.85 -14.63 8.87
C GLU A 285 23.97 -15.84 8.56
N SER A 286 24.42 -16.71 7.65
CA SER A 286 23.56 -17.73 7.03
C SER A 286 22.82 -18.67 8.00
N GLU A 287 23.47 -19.18 9.05
CA GLU A 287 22.82 -20.06 10.03
C GLU A 287 21.85 -19.30 10.94
N ASP A 288 22.29 -18.17 11.49
CA ASP A 288 21.45 -17.32 12.35
C ASP A 288 20.25 -16.77 11.59
N LEU A 289 20.42 -16.45 10.30
CA LEU A 289 19.37 -16.01 9.40
C LEU A 289 18.30 -17.08 9.22
N ARG A 290 18.68 -18.34 9.00
CA ARG A 290 17.72 -19.46 8.88
C ARG A 290 16.92 -19.63 10.16
N SER A 291 17.60 -19.64 11.30
CA SER A 291 16.96 -19.76 12.62
C SER A 291 16.01 -18.60 12.89
N ALA A 292 16.47 -17.36 12.71
CA ALA A 292 15.69 -16.15 12.92
C ALA A 292 14.48 -16.10 11.98
N PHE A 293 14.67 -16.36 10.69
CA PHE A 293 13.58 -16.41 9.72
C PHE A 293 12.52 -17.44 10.13
N SER A 294 12.94 -18.65 10.48
CA SER A 294 12.04 -19.74 10.89
C SER A 294 11.24 -19.40 12.15
N ARG A 295 11.89 -18.77 13.14
CA ARG A 295 11.23 -18.30 14.38
C ARG A 295 10.22 -17.19 14.11
N VAL A 296 10.63 -16.18 13.33
CA VAL A 296 9.75 -15.08 12.95
C VAL A 296 8.54 -15.60 12.18
N PHE A 297 8.75 -16.49 11.21
CA PHE A 297 7.66 -17.10 10.45
C PHE A 297 6.69 -17.85 11.38
N ARG A 298 7.22 -18.62 12.34
CA ARG A 298 6.42 -19.32 13.33
C ARG A 298 5.54 -18.34 14.12
N TYR A 299 6.10 -17.31 14.75
CA TYR A 299 5.29 -16.37 15.54
C TYR A 299 4.33 -15.55 14.69
N ALA A 300 4.73 -15.17 13.48
CA ALA A 300 3.87 -14.50 12.51
C ALA A 300 2.65 -15.37 12.16
N SER A 301 2.86 -16.67 11.92
CA SER A 301 1.76 -17.60 11.59
C SER A 301 0.77 -17.74 12.74
N ILE A 302 1.24 -17.76 13.99
CA ILE A 302 0.38 -17.86 15.17
C ILE A 302 -0.63 -16.72 15.23
N ILE A 303 -0.27 -15.53 14.75
CA ILE A 303 -1.14 -14.34 14.74
C ILE A 303 -1.92 -14.22 13.42
N ALA A 304 -1.29 -14.51 12.28
CA ALA A 304 -1.87 -14.27 10.96
C ALA A 304 -3.10 -15.13 10.67
N PHE A 305 -3.06 -16.41 11.06
CA PHE A 305 -4.18 -17.34 10.86
C PHE A 305 -5.46 -16.91 11.59
N PRO A 306 -5.48 -16.66 12.92
CA PRO A 306 -6.69 -16.23 13.60
C PRO A 306 -7.20 -14.87 13.11
N CYS A 307 -6.31 -13.94 12.75
CA CYS A 307 -6.73 -12.67 12.13
C CYS A 307 -7.42 -12.89 10.77
N THR A 308 -6.87 -13.75 9.92
CA THR A 308 -7.43 -14.06 8.59
C THR A 308 -8.80 -14.71 8.71
N PHE A 309 -8.88 -15.79 9.47
CA PHE A 309 -10.08 -16.61 9.61
C PHE A 309 -11.15 -15.94 10.49
N GLY A 310 -10.73 -15.21 11.52
CA GLY A 310 -11.63 -14.38 12.32
C GLY A 310 -12.29 -13.30 11.47
N LEU A 311 -11.53 -12.65 10.56
CA LEU A 311 -12.06 -11.64 9.66
C LEU A 311 -13.06 -12.21 8.65
N MET A 312 -12.79 -13.42 8.12
CA MET A 312 -13.74 -14.14 7.26
C MET A 312 -15.07 -14.41 7.96
N VAL A 313 -15.01 -14.87 9.22
CA VAL A 313 -16.20 -15.19 10.03
C VAL A 313 -17.07 -13.97 10.29
N ILE A 314 -16.46 -12.81 10.56
CA ILE A 314 -17.19 -11.56 10.87
C ILE A 314 -17.42 -10.67 9.64
N ALA A 315 -17.14 -11.14 8.42
CA ALA A 315 -17.15 -10.28 7.23
C ALA A 315 -18.48 -9.52 7.05
N GLU A 316 -19.61 -10.23 7.15
CA GLU A 316 -20.94 -9.63 7.02
C GLU A 316 -21.27 -8.60 8.13
N PRO A 317 -21.21 -8.95 9.44
CA PRO A 317 -21.51 -7.98 10.50
C PRO A 317 -20.52 -6.81 10.51
N LEU A 318 -19.26 -7.04 10.14
CA LEU A 318 -18.26 -5.98 10.08
C LEU A 318 -18.50 -5.02 8.90
N VAL A 319 -18.79 -5.53 7.70
CA VAL A 319 -19.14 -4.70 6.55
C VAL A 319 -20.41 -3.90 6.83
N LYS A 320 -21.45 -4.55 7.36
CA LYS A 320 -22.70 -3.88 7.74
C LYS A 320 -22.48 -2.80 8.78
N PHE A 321 -21.63 -3.06 9.78
CA PHE A 321 -21.31 -2.07 10.81
C PHE A 321 -20.48 -0.91 10.25
N VAL A 322 -19.47 -1.17 9.44
CA VAL A 322 -18.52 -0.15 8.95
C VAL A 322 -19.14 0.69 7.85
N TYR A 323 -19.79 0.08 6.87
CA TYR A 323 -20.27 0.75 5.66
C TYR A 323 -21.79 0.85 5.56
N GLY A 324 -22.54 -0.01 6.25
CA GLY A 324 -24.01 -0.05 6.21
C GLY A 324 -24.55 -1.24 5.41
N ALA A 325 -25.88 -1.39 5.41
CA ALA A 325 -26.56 -2.51 4.76
C ALA A 325 -26.39 -2.52 3.23
N ASP A 326 -26.29 -1.34 2.61
CA ASP A 326 -26.10 -1.19 1.16
C ASP A 326 -24.81 -1.89 0.67
N TYR A 327 -23.83 -2.14 1.55
CA TYR A 327 -22.54 -2.73 1.22
C TYR A 327 -22.45 -4.24 1.46
N LEU A 328 -23.53 -4.94 1.82
CA LEU A 328 -23.48 -6.36 2.19
C LEU A 328 -22.84 -7.27 1.14
N GLN A 329 -22.95 -6.94 -0.15
CA GLN A 329 -22.30 -7.68 -1.23
C GLN A 329 -20.75 -7.69 -1.12
N ALA A 330 -20.16 -6.69 -0.47
CA ALA A 330 -18.73 -6.63 -0.19
C ALA A 330 -18.27 -7.73 0.78
N ALA A 331 -19.16 -8.33 1.58
CA ALA A 331 -18.81 -9.37 2.54
C ALA A 331 -18.22 -10.61 1.86
N GLY A 332 -18.82 -11.06 0.74
CA GLY A 332 -18.31 -12.21 -0.01
C GLY A 332 -16.92 -11.97 -0.59
N VAL A 333 -16.67 -10.76 -1.11
CA VAL A 333 -15.35 -10.33 -1.58
C VAL A 333 -14.34 -10.28 -0.44
N MET A 334 -14.76 -9.74 0.71
CA MET A 334 -13.93 -9.61 1.91
C MET A 334 -13.47 -10.96 2.45
N VAL A 335 -14.33 -11.99 2.44
CA VAL A 335 -13.96 -13.36 2.84
C VAL A 335 -12.77 -13.83 2.00
N VAL A 336 -12.82 -13.69 0.68
CA VAL A 336 -11.74 -14.13 -0.21
C VAL A 336 -10.48 -13.27 0.00
N LEU A 337 -10.62 -11.95 0.00
CA LEU A 337 -9.48 -11.02 0.14
C LEU A 337 -8.79 -11.16 1.51
N SER A 338 -9.47 -11.62 2.55
CA SER A 338 -8.87 -11.82 3.89
C SER A 338 -7.62 -12.70 3.84
N ILE A 339 -7.49 -13.60 2.86
CA ILE A 339 -6.29 -14.43 2.64
C ILE A 339 -5.02 -13.57 2.42
N LEU A 340 -5.16 -12.34 1.92
CA LEU A 340 -4.04 -11.40 1.73
C LEU A 340 -3.39 -10.97 3.07
N ILE A 341 -4.06 -11.16 4.21
CA ILE A 341 -3.46 -10.96 5.54
C ILE A 341 -2.31 -11.95 5.75
N LEU A 342 -2.47 -13.21 5.32
CA LEU A 342 -1.40 -14.22 5.38
C LEU A 342 -0.21 -13.79 4.53
N ARG A 343 -0.44 -13.26 3.32
CA ARG A 343 0.64 -12.68 2.50
C ARG A 343 1.36 -11.56 3.24
N SER A 344 0.64 -10.64 3.87
CA SER A 344 1.25 -9.49 4.55
C SER A 344 2.08 -9.90 5.77
N ALA A 345 1.64 -10.93 6.49
CA ALA A 345 2.32 -11.46 7.67
C ALA A 345 3.48 -12.42 7.35
N LEU A 346 3.33 -13.26 6.32
CA LEU A 346 4.24 -14.38 5.99
C LEU A 346 5.03 -14.18 4.68
N GLY A 347 4.73 -13.14 3.91
CA GLY A 347 5.29 -12.85 2.60
C GLY A 347 6.60 -12.03 2.63
N PHE A 348 7.32 -12.01 3.74
CA PHE A 348 8.56 -11.24 3.91
C PHE A 348 9.79 -11.84 3.19
N TRP A 349 9.61 -12.86 2.35
CA TRP A 349 10.66 -13.42 1.49
C TRP A 349 11.30 -12.38 0.56
N GLY A 350 10.51 -11.44 0.02
CA GLY A 350 11.07 -10.36 -0.78
C GLY A 350 12.03 -9.47 0.02
N ALA A 351 11.76 -9.25 1.30
CA ALA A 351 12.66 -8.50 2.19
C ALA A 351 13.98 -9.26 2.44
N LEU A 352 13.93 -10.61 2.49
CA LEU A 352 15.13 -11.45 2.59
C LEU A 352 16.04 -11.30 1.35
N PHE A 353 15.46 -11.40 0.14
CA PHE A 353 16.20 -11.19 -1.11
C PHE A 353 16.79 -9.78 -1.20
N ASN A 354 16.01 -8.75 -0.85
CA ASN A 354 16.49 -7.38 -0.83
C ASN A 354 17.64 -7.18 0.19
N ALA A 355 17.56 -7.83 1.36
CA ALA A 355 18.59 -7.73 2.40
C ALA A 355 19.92 -8.38 1.99
N LYS A 356 19.89 -9.31 1.04
CA LYS A 356 21.06 -10.01 0.49
C LYS A 356 21.43 -9.53 -0.92
N GLU A 357 21.06 -8.29 -1.25
CA GLU A 357 21.42 -7.60 -2.50
C GLU A 357 20.98 -8.32 -3.80
N MET A 358 19.90 -9.10 -3.73
CA MET A 358 19.31 -9.80 -4.88
C MET A 358 17.87 -9.33 -5.19
N PRO A 359 17.65 -8.02 -5.47
CA PRO A 359 16.32 -7.46 -5.71
C PRO A 359 15.67 -7.91 -7.02
N GLU A 360 16.41 -8.55 -7.92
CA GLU A 360 15.91 -9.03 -9.21
C GLU A 360 14.84 -10.12 -9.05
N TYR A 361 14.99 -11.03 -8.07
CA TYR A 361 14.01 -12.11 -7.84
C TYR A 361 12.62 -11.60 -7.43
N PRO A 362 12.47 -10.73 -6.41
CA PRO A 362 11.16 -10.16 -6.08
C PRO A 362 10.58 -9.32 -7.22
N VAL A 363 11.41 -8.65 -8.02
CA VAL A 363 10.94 -7.90 -9.20
C VAL A 363 10.36 -8.85 -10.24
N TYR A 364 11.08 -9.89 -10.65
CA TYR A 364 10.59 -10.86 -11.65
C TYR A 364 9.35 -11.61 -11.17
N ALA A 365 9.35 -12.09 -9.92
CA ALA A 365 8.19 -12.76 -9.34
C ALA A 365 6.95 -11.85 -9.38
N THR A 366 7.09 -10.58 -9.00
CA THR A 366 6.00 -9.59 -9.04
C THR A 366 5.55 -9.29 -10.47
N PHE A 367 6.47 -9.22 -11.43
CA PHE A 367 6.15 -8.99 -12.83
C PHE A 367 5.32 -10.11 -13.44
N PHE A 368 5.74 -11.37 -13.26
CA PHE A 368 4.95 -12.51 -13.71
C PHE A 368 3.63 -12.64 -12.93
N GLY A 369 3.65 -12.32 -11.63
CA GLY A 369 2.43 -12.22 -10.83
C GLY A 369 1.45 -11.19 -11.36
N MET A 370 1.93 -10.02 -11.83
CA MET A 370 1.10 -8.98 -12.44
C MET A 370 0.45 -9.46 -13.73
N ILE A 371 1.21 -10.11 -14.61
CA ILE A 371 0.67 -10.68 -15.84
C ILE A 371 -0.40 -11.73 -15.50
N LEU A 372 -0.11 -12.63 -14.56
CA LEU A 372 -1.06 -13.63 -14.10
C LEU A 372 -2.33 -12.97 -13.53
N ASN A 373 -2.19 -11.90 -12.75
CA ASN A 373 -3.32 -11.17 -12.19
C ASN A 373 -4.21 -10.55 -13.27
N VAL A 374 -3.64 -9.91 -14.29
CA VAL A 374 -4.41 -9.36 -15.42
C VAL A 374 -5.17 -10.47 -16.15
N VAL A 375 -4.51 -11.58 -16.45
CA VAL A 375 -5.12 -12.71 -17.16
C VAL A 375 -6.24 -13.35 -16.33
N LEU A 376 -5.99 -13.63 -15.05
CA LEU A 376 -6.99 -14.23 -14.17
C LEU A 376 -8.16 -13.28 -13.91
N ASN A 377 -7.92 -11.97 -13.76
CA ASN A 377 -8.98 -10.98 -13.64
C ASN A 377 -9.90 -11.02 -14.85
N TYR A 378 -9.34 -10.98 -16.07
CA TYR A 378 -10.15 -11.01 -17.28
C TYR A 378 -11.06 -12.25 -17.33
N VAL A 379 -10.52 -13.44 -17.00
CA VAL A 379 -11.30 -14.69 -17.04
C VAL A 379 -12.30 -14.78 -15.89
N PHE A 380 -11.92 -14.43 -14.67
CA PHE A 380 -12.75 -14.64 -13.48
C PHE A 380 -13.78 -13.54 -13.26
N ILE A 381 -13.51 -12.30 -13.66
CA ILE A 381 -14.51 -11.22 -13.60
C ILE A 381 -15.70 -11.56 -14.50
N LEU A 382 -15.44 -12.05 -15.73
CA LEU A 382 -16.52 -12.46 -16.66
C LEU A 382 -17.39 -13.60 -16.13
N ARG A 383 -16.85 -14.46 -15.25
CA ARG A 383 -17.56 -15.66 -14.75
C ARG A 383 -18.17 -15.48 -13.36
N MET A 384 -17.52 -14.71 -12.50
CA MET A 384 -17.79 -14.65 -11.06
C MET A 384 -17.87 -13.21 -10.52
N GLY A 385 -17.83 -12.20 -11.39
CA GLY A 385 -17.88 -10.79 -11.01
C GLY A 385 -16.76 -10.37 -10.05
N ILE A 386 -17.10 -9.55 -9.06
CA ILE A 386 -16.16 -9.01 -8.05
C ILE A 386 -15.49 -10.08 -7.18
N VAL A 387 -16.14 -11.23 -6.96
CA VAL A 387 -15.54 -12.36 -6.24
C VAL A 387 -14.44 -12.99 -7.12
N GLY A 388 -14.67 -13.05 -8.43
CA GLY A 388 -13.66 -13.49 -9.40
C GLY A 388 -12.40 -12.64 -9.36
N ALA A 389 -12.53 -11.32 -9.28
CA ALA A 389 -11.40 -10.41 -9.11
C ALA A 389 -10.63 -10.70 -7.81
N ALA A 390 -11.33 -10.89 -6.69
CA ALA A 390 -10.68 -11.23 -5.43
C ALA A 390 -9.89 -12.55 -5.49
N ILE A 391 -10.44 -13.58 -6.15
CA ILE A 391 -9.75 -14.86 -6.36
C ILE A 391 -8.51 -14.66 -7.24
N ALA A 392 -8.62 -13.90 -8.33
CA ALA A 392 -7.50 -13.58 -9.21
C ALA A 392 -6.36 -12.91 -8.45
N THR A 393 -6.69 -11.96 -7.57
CA THR A 393 -5.72 -11.28 -6.70
C THR A 393 -5.09 -12.25 -5.71
N VAL A 394 -5.85 -13.06 -5.00
CA VAL A 394 -5.30 -14.06 -4.06
C VAL A 394 -4.38 -15.05 -4.76
N MET A 395 -4.80 -15.61 -5.90
CA MET A 395 -4.00 -16.57 -6.66
C MET A 395 -2.69 -15.97 -7.18
N SER A 396 -2.74 -14.74 -7.70
CA SER A 396 -1.55 -14.06 -8.22
C SER A 396 -0.58 -13.69 -7.11
N ASN A 397 -1.10 -13.27 -5.95
CA ASN A 397 -0.28 -13.03 -4.76
C ASN A 397 0.32 -14.33 -4.21
N ALA A 398 -0.42 -15.44 -4.23
CA ALA A 398 0.06 -16.75 -3.83
C ALA A 398 1.19 -17.23 -4.77
N PHE A 399 1.05 -17.03 -6.08
CA PHE A 399 2.10 -17.32 -7.05
C PHE A 399 3.42 -16.60 -6.72
N VAL A 400 3.37 -15.28 -6.45
CA VAL A 400 4.55 -14.51 -6.04
C VAL A 400 5.15 -15.07 -4.75
N TRP A 401 4.29 -15.38 -3.77
CA TRP A 401 4.71 -15.88 -2.47
C TRP A 401 5.42 -17.23 -2.55
N PHE A 402 4.81 -18.21 -3.24
CA PHE A 402 5.39 -19.54 -3.43
C PHE A 402 6.66 -19.51 -4.27
N THR A 403 6.72 -18.67 -5.30
CA THR A 403 7.92 -18.50 -6.11
C THR A 403 9.10 -18.03 -5.26
N LEU A 404 8.90 -16.99 -4.44
CA LEU A 404 9.96 -16.47 -3.57
C LEU A 404 10.32 -17.42 -2.42
N ALA A 405 9.36 -18.15 -1.87
CA ALA A 405 9.62 -19.18 -0.87
C ALA A 405 10.41 -20.36 -1.45
N PHE A 406 10.14 -20.77 -2.70
CA PHE A 406 10.90 -21.81 -3.38
C PHE A 406 12.34 -21.36 -3.66
N LEU A 407 12.50 -20.14 -4.19
CA LEU A 407 13.82 -19.58 -4.47
C LEU A 407 14.64 -19.35 -3.19
N SER A 408 14.01 -19.00 -2.07
CA SER A 408 14.74 -18.78 -0.80
C SER A 408 15.32 -20.08 -0.24
N VAL A 409 14.65 -21.23 -0.46
CA VAL A 409 15.22 -22.54 -0.15
C VAL A 409 16.48 -22.77 -0.97
N LYS A 410 16.43 -22.48 -2.28
CA LYS A 410 17.58 -22.67 -3.19
C LYS A 410 18.77 -21.77 -2.86
N HIS A 411 18.53 -20.49 -2.58
CA HIS A 411 19.60 -19.50 -2.40
C HIS A 411 20.10 -19.37 -0.96
N PHE A 412 19.24 -19.60 0.03
CA PHE A 412 19.56 -19.36 1.43
C PHE A 412 19.41 -20.61 2.31
N GLY A 413 18.85 -21.72 1.79
CA GLY A 413 18.54 -22.91 2.57
C GLY A 413 17.50 -22.66 3.67
N VAL A 414 16.67 -21.63 3.52
CA VAL A 414 15.64 -21.29 4.49
C VAL A 414 14.44 -22.20 4.28
N VAL A 415 14.31 -23.20 5.15
CA VAL A 415 13.17 -24.12 5.15
C VAL A 415 12.26 -23.80 6.33
N VAL A 416 10.98 -23.56 6.03
CA VAL A 416 9.94 -23.41 7.06
C VAL A 416 9.36 -24.79 7.36
N ARG A 417 9.28 -25.13 8.65
CA ARG A 417 8.67 -26.40 9.07
C ARG A 417 7.17 -26.38 8.77
N ALA A 418 6.66 -27.43 8.12
CA ALA A 418 5.24 -27.56 7.80
C ALA A 418 4.34 -27.44 9.05
N SER A 419 4.82 -27.87 10.22
CA SER A 419 4.13 -27.71 11.50
C SER A 419 3.80 -26.26 11.87
N TYR A 420 4.57 -25.28 11.39
CA TYR A 420 4.32 -23.86 11.64
C TYR A 420 3.14 -23.33 10.81
N ILE A 421 2.73 -24.03 9.76
CA ILE A 421 1.56 -23.69 8.96
C ILE A 421 0.39 -24.58 9.38
N LEU A 422 0.60 -25.90 9.43
CA LEU A 422 -0.45 -26.87 9.68
C LEU A 422 -1.12 -26.68 11.03
N LYS A 423 -0.36 -26.46 12.12
CA LYS A 423 -0.97 -26.33 13.47
C LYS A 423 -1.82 -25.06 13.59
N PRO A 424 -1.33 -23.85 13.24
CA PRO A 424 -2.18 -22.66 13.18
C PRO A 424 -3.37 -22.81 12.22
N LEU A 425 -3.19 -23.39 11.04
CA LEU A 425 -4.27 -23.60 10.08
C LEU A 425 -5.36 -24.51 10.66
N THR A 426 -4.99 -25.64 11.27
CA THR A 426 -5.97 -26.56 11.89
C THR A 426 -6.69 -25.90 13.06
N SER A 427 -5.98 -25.17 13.92
CA SER A 427 -6.61 -24.42 15.02
C SER A 427 -7.57 -23.35 14.52
N ALA A 428 -7.20 -22.64 13.45
CA ALA A 428 -8.03 -21.61 12.84
C ALA A 428 -9.25 -22.20 12.12
N ALA A 429 -9.09 -23.33 11.44
CA ALA A 429 -10.20 -24.04 10.79
C ALA A 429 -11.23 -24.53 11.81
N VAL A 430 -10.79 -25.11 12.93
CA VAL A 430 -11.69 -25.53 14.02
C VAL A 430 -12.36 -24.33 14.68
N MET A 431 -11.61 -23.25 14.94
CA MET A 431 -12.17 -21.99 15.43
C MET A 431 -13.28 -21.49 14.50
N THR A 432 -13.02 -21.40 13.19
CA THR A 432 -14.00 -20.94 12.20
C THR A 432 -15.22 -21.83 12.14
N ALA A 433 -15.04 -23.16 12.14
CA ALA A 433 -16.16 -24.10 12.14
C ALA A 433 -17.07 -23.90 13.36
N LEU A 434 -16.49 -23.73 14.55
CA LEU A 434 -17.25 -23.50 15.78
C LEU A 434 -18.00 -22.17 15.78
N LEU A 435 -17.38 -21.11 15.26
CA LEU A 435 -18.02 -19.80 15.18
C LEU A 435 -19.11 -19.72 14.11
N TRP A 436 -19.00 -20.52 13.04
CA TRP A 436 -19.97 -20.54 11.95
C TRP A 436 -21.38 -20.97 12.41
N TYR A 437 -21.46 -21.94 13.31
CA TYR A 437 -22.74 -22.43 13.85
C TYR A 437 -23.40 -21.46 14.85
N ALA A 438 -22.69 -20.45 15.32
CA ALA A 438 -23.16 -19.59 16.41
C ALA A 438 -24.11 -18.46 15.95
N GLY A 439 -24.28 -18.25 14.63
CA GLY A 439 -25.03 -17.13 14.03
C GLY A 439 -24.46 -15.76 14.44
N PHE A 440 -24.89 -14.67 13.80
CA PHE A 440 -24.50 -13.30 14.23
C PHE A 440 -25.73 -12.43 14.44
N GLY A 441 -25.95 -12.02 15.69
CA GLY A 441 -27.04 -11.10 16.03
C GLY A 441 -26.64 -9.63 15.89
N SER A 442 -25.51 -9.22 16.49
CA SER A 442 -25.02 -7.84 16.52
C SER A 442 -23.49 -7.78 16.35
N LEU A 443 -22.92 -6.58 16.15
CA LEU A 443 -21.46 -6.42 16.13
C LEU A 443 -20.83 -6.83 17.48
N ALA A 444 -21.46 -6.48 18.60
CA ALA A 444 -20.95 -6.84 19.93
C ALA A 444 -20.89 -8.37 20.09
N ASP A 445 -21.90 -9.08 19.58
CA ASP A 445 -21.93 -10.54 19.52
C ASP A 445 -20.81 -11.09 18.60
N ALA A 446 -20.58 -10.47 17.44
CA ALA A 446 -19.48 -10.83 16.55
C ALA A 446 -18.10 -10.62 17.20
N ILE A 447 -17.88 -9.52 17.92
CA ILE A 447 -16.63 -9.23 18.63
C ILE A 447 -16.42 -10.24 19.76
N LEU A 448 -17.46 -10.49 20.58
CA LEU A 448 -17.39 -11.48 21.65
C LEU A 448 -17.04 -12.87 21.09
N LYS A 449 -17.65 -13.25 19.97
CA LYS A 449 -17.36 -14.50 19.26
C LYS A 449 -15.94 -14.58 18.74
N VAL A 450 -15.37 -13.48 18.24
CA VAL A 450 -13.95 -13.45 17.86
C VAL A 450 -13.04 -13.61 19.08
N LEU A 451 -13.37 -13.00 20.22
CA LEU A 451 -12.60 -13.17 21.45
C LEU A 451 -12.66 -14.61 21.98
N VAL A 452 -13.86 -15.21 21.99
CA VAL A 452 -14.05 -16.63 22.33
C VAL A 452 -13.30 -17.53 21.34
N GLY A 453 -13.39 -17.23 20.05
CA GLY A 453 -12.67 -17.92 18.98
C GLY A 453 -11.16 -17.84 19.15
N ALA A 454 -10.62 -16.67 19.50
CA ALA A 454 -9.21 -16.51 19.82
C ALA A 454 -8.81 -17.39 21.00
N GLY A 455 -9.63 -17.45 22.06
CA GLY A 455 -9.43 -18.37 23.19
C GLY A 455 -9.37 -19.84 22.75
N ILE A 456 -10.33 -20.28 21.94
CA ILE A 456 -10.38 -21.64 21.37
C ILE A 456 -9.14 -21.91 20.51
N TYR A 457 -8.77 -20.97 19.65
CA TYR A 457 -7.60 -21.07 18.78
C TYR A 457 -6.32 -21.27 19.58
N PHE A 458 -6.07 -20.44 20.60
CA PHE A 458 -4.86 -20.54 21.43
C PHE A 458 -4.86 -21.82 22.28
N LEU A 459 -6.02 -22.26 22.77
CA LEU A 459 -6.16 -23.53 23.49
C LEU A 459 -5.80 -24.71 22.58
N LEU A 460 -6.36 -24.76 21.36
CA LEU A 460 -6.05 -25.81 20.39
C LEU A 460 -4.58 -25.77 19.97
N LEU A 461 -4.02 -24.58 19.76
CA LEU A 461 -2.62 -24.43 19.43
C LEU A 461 -1.70 -24.93 20.56
N TYR A 462 -2.10 -24.73 21.82
CA TYR A 462 -1.41 -25.28 22.98
C TYR A 462 -1.49 -26.81 23.02
N VAL A 463 -2.69 -27.39 22.83
CA VAL A 463 -2.91 -28.85 22.78
C VAL A 463 -2.10 -29.51 21.66
N LEU A 464 -2.05 -28.90 20.47
CA LEU A 464 -1.26 -29.37 19.34
C LEU A 464 0.25 -29.15 19.51
N ARG A 465 0.70 -28.64 20.67
CA ARG A 465 2.10 -28.26 20.94
C ARG A 465 2.65 -27.32 19.85
N GLY A 466 1.81 -26.42 19.36
CA GLY A 466 2.19 -25.35 18.42
C GLY A 466 2.75 -24.12 19.16
N PHE A 467 2.30 -23.93 20.41
CA PHE A 467 2.70 -22.85 21.30
C PHE A 467 2.74 -23.37 22.74
N GLY A 468 3.83 -23.12 23.49
CA GLY A 468 4.03 -23.67 24.83
C GLY A 468 4.56 -22.66 25.85
N ARG A 469 4.85 -23.12 27.08
CA ARG A 469 5.41 -22.27 28.15
C ARG A 469 6.78 -21.69 27.78
N GLU A 470 7.63 -22.47 27.13
CA GLU A 470 8.95 -22.01 26.65
C GLU A 470 8.83 -20.82 25.68
N ASP A 471 7.79 -20.79 24.84
CA ASP A 471 7.54 -19.68 23.93
C ASP A 471 7.09 -18.43 24.69
N VAL A 472 6.26 -18.59 25.72
CA VAL A 472 5.81 -17.49 26.58
C VAL A 472 6.99 -16.91 27.36
N GLU A 473 7.87 -17.76 27.89
CA GLU A 473 9.08 -17.36 28.60
C GLU A 473 10.07 -16.65 27.67
N TYR A 474 10.25 -17.16 26.44
CA TYR A 474 11.03 -16.50 25.42
C TYR A 474 10.47 -15.12 25.06
N LEU A 475 9.17 -15.02 24.78
CA LEU A 475 8.53 -13.73 24.47
C LEU A 475 8.63 -12.76 25.66
N ARG A 476 8.51 -13.25 26.90
CA ARG A 476 8.75 -12.45 28.10
C ARG A 476 10.19 -11.98 28.19
N SER A 477 11.18 -12.81 27.89
CA SER A 477 12.59 -12.39 27.92
C SER A 477 12.89 -11.31 26.88
N VAL A 478 12.23 -11.35 25.72
CA VAL A 478 12.37 -10.33 24.67
C VAL A 478 11.68 -9.02 25.08
N LEU A 479 10.52 -9.08 25.73
CA LEU A 479 9.78 -7.90 26.19
C LEU A 479 10.30 -7.29 27.50
N ALA A 480 11.01 -8.09 28.32
CA ALA A 480 11.62 -7.65 29.58
C ALA A 480 12.97 -6.93 29.37
N TRP A 481 13.52 -6.97 28.15
CA TRP A 481 14.67 -6.18 27.77
C TRP A 481 14.23 -4.72 27.52
N LYS A 482 14.12 -3.96 28.61
CA LYS A 482 14.00 -2.49 28.61
C LYS A 482 15.37 -1.84 28.81
#